data_AF-A0A358AVV0-F1
#
_entry.id   AF-A0A358AVV0-F1
#
_cell.length_a   1.000
_cell.length_b   1.000
_cell.length_c   1.000
_cell.angle_alpha   90.00
_cell.angle_beta   90.00
_cell.angle_gamma   90.00
#
_symmetry.space_group_name_H-M   'P 1'
#
loop_
_entity.id
_entity.type
_entity.pdbx_description
1 polymer ?
#
loop_
_entity_poly.entity_id
_entity_poly.type
_entity_poly.pdbx_seq_one_letter_code
_entity_poly.pdbx_strand_id
1 'polypeptide(L)'
;MLKPAALLLALLAVPAQADVAEVVAEHALPGLAKFTATTAALAAEQSCDPARLRPLYHQAFDAWAGVAHLRLGPVEEQGRVLAIAFWPDPKGLGAKAQAALLKAADPA
;
A
#
# COMPACT_ATOMS: atom_id res chain seq x y z
N MET A 1 20.10 44.69 4.46
CA MET A 1 20.31 44.34 3.04
C MET A 1 19.68 42.99 2.64
N LEU A 2 18.76 42.42 3.43
CA LEU A 2 18.15 41.10 3.17
C LEU A 2 16.90 41.13 2.25
N LYS A 3 16.27 42.31 2.10
CA LYS A 3 15.03 42.50 1.31
C LYS A 3 15.15 42.21 -0.19
N PRO A 4 16.21 42.63 -0.91
CA PRO A 4 16.28 42.39 -2.35
C PRO A 4 16.54 40.91 -2.70
N ALA A 5 17.29 40.19 -1.85
CA ALA A 5 17.56 38.77 -2.05
C ALA A 5 16.29 37.90 -1.92
N ALA A 6 15.44 38.19 -0.93
CA ALA A 6 14.16 37.48 -0.75
C ALA A 6 13.19 37.67 -1.93
N LEU A 7 13.19 38.87 -2.55
CA LEU A 7 12.37 39.16 -3.73
C LEU A 7 12.83 38.40 -4.98
N LEU A 8 14.15 38.25 -5.16
CA LEU A 8 14.75 37.49 -6.25
C LEU A 8 14.47 35.98 -6.14
N LEU A 9 14.51 35.42 -4.93
CA LEU A 9 14.15 34.01 -4.70
C LEU A 9 12.68 33.70 -4.99
N ALA A 10 11.77 34.63 -4.71
CA ALA A 10 10.35 34.47 -5.02
C ALA A 10 10.06 34.50 -6.53
N LEU A 11 10.87 35.22 -7.32
CA LEU A 11 10.76 35.29 -8.78
C LEU A 11 11.37 34.08 -9.50
N LEU A 12 12.19 33.29 -8.81
CA LEU A 12 12.80 32.04 -9.33
C LEU A 12 11.98 30.79 -8.96
N ALA A 13 10.82 30.95 -8.34
CA ALA A 13 9.93 29.83 -8.07
C ALA A 13 9.34 29.30 -9.39
N VAL A 14 10.03 28.33 -9.99
CA VAL A 14 9.53 27.54 -11.12
C VAL A 14 8.23 26.84 -10.66
N PRO A 15 7.15 26.85 -11.46
CA PRO A 15 5.95 26.10 -11.11
C PRO A 15 6.34 24.63 -10.93
N ALA A 16 5.94 24.03 -9.81
CA ALA A 16 6.07 22.60 -9.62
C ALA A 16 5.20 21.91 -10.69
N GLN A 17 5.83 21.36 -11.72
CA GLN A 17 5.13 20.48 -12.66
C GLN A 17 5.04 19.10 -12.01
N ALA A 18 3.81 18.61 -11.87
CA ALA A 18 3.59 17.21 -11.56
C ALA A 18 3.93 16.39 -12.81
N ASP A 19 5.07 15.72 -12.81
CA ASP A 19 5.46 14.81 -13.87
C ASP A 19 4.84 13.42 -13.61
N VAL A 20 3.82 13.08 -14.39
CA VAL A 20 3.15 11.79 -14.31
C VAL A 20 4.09 10.64 -14.66
N ALA A 21 4.98 10.82 -15.63
CA ALA A 21 5.92 9.78 -16.03
C ALA A 21 6.93 9.51 -14.91
N GLU A 22 7.44 10.57 -14.28
CA GLU A 22 8.31 10.46 -13.09
C GLU A 22 7.60 9.74 -11.94
N VAL A 23 6.37 10.15 -11.58
CA VAL A 23 5.61 9.50 -10.49
C VAL A 23 5.34 8.02 -10.80
N VAL A 24 5.05 7.69 -12.06
CA VAL A 24 4.88 6.28 -12.45
C VAL A 24 6.19 5.50 -12.30
N ALA A 25 7.30 6.05 -12.80
CA ALA A 25 8.60 5.39 -12.82
C ALA A 25 9.23 5.25 -11.43
N GLU A 26 9.15 6.29 -10.61
CA GLU A 26 9.91 6.42 -9.36
C GLU A 26 9.07 6.12 -8.10
N HIS A 27 7.74 6.17 -8.19
CA HIS A 27 6.85 5.93 -7.03
C HIS A 27 5.90 4.74 -7.23
N ALA A 28 5.07 4.78 -8.27
CA ALA A 28 4.02 3.78 -8.44
C ALA A 28 4.56 2.38 -8.75
N LEU A 29 5.41 2.25 -9.78
CA LEU A 29 5.97 0.96 -10.18
C LEU A 29 6.90 0.37 -9.11
N PRO A 30 7.85 1.13 -8.51
CA PRO A 30 8.71 0.59 -7.46
C PRO A 30 7.93 0.21 -6.19
N GLY A 31 6.93 1.00 -5.82
CA GLY A 31 6.07 0.70 -4.67
C GLY A 31 5.26 -0.58 -4.85
N LEU A 32 4.66 -0.79 -6.03
CA LEU A 32 3.95 -2.02 -6.37
C LEU A 32 4.89 -3.23 -6.47
N ALA A 33 6.10 -3.04 -7.01
CA ALA A 33 7.13 -4.09 -7.03
C ALA A 33 7.56 -4.50 -5.61
N LYS A 34 7.75 -3.51 -4.71
CA LYS A 34 8.03 -3.79 -3.30
C LYS A 34 6.90 -4.55 -2.63
N PHE A 35 5.65 -4.15 -2.85
CA PHE A 35 4.48 -4.86 -2.32
C PHE A 35 4.42 -6.31 -2.83
N THR A 36 4.72 -6.53 -4.11
CA THR A 36 4.78 -7.87 -4.71
C THR A 36 5.89 -8.72 -4.05
N ALA A 37 7.08 -8.16 -3.86
CA ALA A 37 8.20 -8.87 -3.25
C ALA A 37 7.94 -9.23 -1.77
N THR A 38 7.39 -8.30 -0.98
CA THR A 38 7.13 -8.54 0.44
C THR A 38 5.97 -9.51 0.67
N THR A 39 4.93 -9.45 -0.16
CA THR A 39 3.84 -10.46 -0.13
C THR A 39 4.31 -11.84 -0.56
N ALA A 40 5.19 -11.94 -1.56
CA ALA A 40 5.80 -13.21 -1.94
C ALA A 40 6.65 -13.81 -0.80
N ALA A 41 7.42 -12.97 -0.10
CA ALA A 41 8.19 -13.40 1.07
C ALA A 41 7.29 -13.89 2.22
N LEU A 42 6.18 -13.20 2.49
CA LEU A 42 5.17 -13.65 3.45
C LEU A 42 4.56 -14.99 3.03
N ALA A 43 4.19 -15.15 1.76
CA ALA A 43 3.58 -16.39 1.24
C ALA A 43 4.55 -17.58 1.22
N ALA A 44 5.86 -17.32 1.16
CA ALA A 44 6.89 -18.35 1.19
C ALA A 44 7.14 -18.92 2.61
N GLU A 45 6.73 -18.21 3.67
CA GLU A 45 6.87 -18.69 5.05
C GLU A 45 6.01 -19.93 5.27
N GLN A 46 6.64 -21.03 5.70
CA GLN A 46 5.99 -22.32 5.93
C GLN A 46 5.60 -22.54 7.39
N SER A 47 6.18 -21.76 8.31
CA SER A 47 5.87 -21.83 9.73
C SER A 47 4.58 -21.07 10.05
N CYS A 48 3.72 -21.68 10.87
CA CYS A 48 2.59 -20.98 11.48
C CYS A 48 2.97 -20.16 12.72
N ASP A 49 4.27 -20.02 13.06
CA ASP A 49 4.72 -19.26 14.23
C ASP A 49 4.40 -17.76 14.08
N PRO A 50 3.54 -17.20 14.95
CA PRO A 50 3.21 -15.77 14.91
C PRO A 50 4.41 -14.84 15.12
N ALA A 51 5.51 -15.29 15.73
CA ALA A 51 6.72 -14.49 15.87
C ALA A 51 7.44 -14.29 14.51
N ARG A 52 7.28 -15.25 13.58
CA ARG A 52 7.84 -15.17 12.22
C ARG A 52 6.88 -14.51 11.24
N LEU A 53 5.59 -14.85 11.31
CA LEU A 53 4.59 -14.36 10.36
C LEU A 53 4.29 -12.87 10.53
N ARG A 54 4.25 -12.37 11.77
CA ARG A 54 3.80 -10.99 12.05
C ARG A 54 4.73 -9.93 11.47
N PRO A 55 6.08 -10.03 11.61
CA PRO A 55 6.98 -9.11 10.92
C PRO A 55 6.83 -9.13 9.39
N LEU A 56 6.67 -10.31 8.79
CA LEU A 56 6.47 -10.44 7.33
C LEU A 56 5.16 -9.82 6.88
N TYR A 57 4.08 -10.03 7.64
CA TYR A 57 2.79 -9.40 7.40
C TYR A 57 2.88 -7.88 7.47
N HIS A 58 3.54 -7.34 8.52
CA HIS A 58 3.72 -5.90 8.63
C HIS A 58 4.53 -5.32 7.47
N GLN A 59 5.61 -5.97 7.05
CA GLN A 59 6.39 -5.53 5.88
C GLN A 59 5.55 -5.52 4.59
N ALA A 60 4.70 -6.52 4.39
CA ALA A 60 3.76 -6.57 3.27
C ALA A 60 2.71 -5.46 3.34
N PHE A 61 2.12 -5.26 4.52
CA PHE A 61 1.09 -4.25 4.72
C PHE A 61 1.63 -2.81 4.63
N ASP A 62 2.84 -2.55 5.13
CA ASP A 62 3.50 -1.24 5.00
C ASP A 62 3.84 -0.93 3.53
N ALA A 63 4.26 -1.94 2.77
CA ALA A 63 4.48 -1.78 1.33
C ALA A 63 3.18 -1.47 0.59
N TRP A 64 2.06 -2.12 0.96
CA TRP A 64 0.74 -1.78 0.45
C TRP A 64 0.33 -0.35 0.83
N ALA A 65 0.48 0.04 2.10
CA ALA A 65 0.10 1.36 2.59
C ALA A 65 0.80 2.50 1.82
N GLY A 66 2.06 2.29 1.41
CA GLY A 66 2.81 3.25 0.59
C GLY A 66 2.22 3.54 -0.80
N VAL A 67 1.41 2.62 -1.34
CA VAL A 67 0.76 2.76 -2.66
C VAL A 67 -0.77 2.72 -2.60
N ALA A 68 -1.38 2.46 -1.45
CA ALA A 68 -2.84 2.32 -1.30
C ALA A 68 -3.63 3.60 -1.61
N HIS A 69 -2.96 4.75 -1.66
CA HIS A 69 -3.55 6.03 -2.08
C HIS A 69 -3.74 6.13 -3.60
N LEU A 70 -3.05 5.29 -4.39
CA LEU A 70 -3.23 5.21 -5.83
C LEU A 70 -4.52 4.45 -6.13
N ARG A 71 -5.63 5.19 -6.29
CA ARG A 71 -7.00 4.66 -6.48
C ARG A 71 -7.45 4.80 -7.94
N LEU A 72 -6.61 4.33 -8.86
CA LEU A 72 -6.83 4.45 -10.30
C LEU A 72 -6.17 3.30 -11.06
N GLY A 73 -6.72 2.97 -12.24
CA GLY A 73 -6.16 1.96 -13.14
C GLY A 73 -6.37 0.51 -12.64
N PRO A 74 -5.41 -0.41 -12.87
CA PRO A 74 -5.58 -1.85 -12.64
C PRO A 74 -5.96 -2.25 -11.20
N VAL A 75 -5.68 -1.39 -10.22
CA VAL A 75 -6.00 -1.65 -8.80
C VAL A 75 -7.50 -1.52 -8.49
N GLU A 76 -8.26 -0.80 -9.32
CA GLU A 76 -9.72 -0.66 -9.17
C GLU A 76 -10.49 -1.78 -9.90
N GLU A 77 -9.83 -2.48 -10.83
CA GLU A 77 -10.46 -3.55 -11.61
C GLU A 77 -10.97 -4.66 -10.69
N GLN A 78 -12.24 -5.06 -10.90
CA GLN A 78 -12.86 -6.19 -10.20
C GLN A 78 -12.80 -6.05 -8.67
N GLY A 79 -12.73 -4.81 -8.16
CA GLY A 79 -12.67 -4.54 -6.73
C GLY A 79 -11.35 -4.95 -6.07
N ARG A 80 -10.25 -5.10 -6.84
CA ARG A 80 -8.95 -5.59 -6.36
C ARG A 80 -8.43 -4.83 -5.13
N VAL A 81 -8.60 -3.51 -5.07
CA VAL A 81 -8.23 -2.70 -3.90
C VAL A 81 -8.92 -3.17 -2.61
N LEU A 82 -10.21 -3.51 -2.67
CA LEU A 82 -10.98 -4.01 -1.53
C LEU A 82 -10.66 -5.48 -1.23
N ALA A 83 -10.27 -6.26 -2.24
CA ALA A 83 -9.78 -7.62 -2.05
C ALA A 83 -8.42 -7.66 -1.33
N ILE A 84 -7.55 -6.68 -1.58
CA ILE A 84 -6.27 -6.53 -0.86
C ILE A 84 -6.51 -6.02 0.56
N ALA A 85 -7.28 -4.94 0.71
CA ALA A 85 -7.58 -4.34 2.00
C ALA A 85 -9.01 -3.81 2.05
N PHE A 86 -9.89 -4.57 2.71
CA PHE A 86 -11.26 -4.15 2.98
C PHE A 86 -11.28 -3.12 4.13
N TRP A 87 -11.11 -1.83 3.79
CA TRP A 87 -11.05 -0.73 4.74
C TRP A 87 -11.74 0.53 4.20
N PRO A 88 -12.46 1.32 5.03
CA PRO A 88 -12.74 1.09 6.45
C PRO A 88 -13.81 0.00 6.68
N ASP A 89 -13.70 -0.73 7.79
CA ASP A 89 -14.65 -1.78 8.17
C ASP A 89 -15.25 -1.54 9.57
N PRO A 90 -16.13 -0.53 9.73
CA PRO A 90 -16.68 -0.16 11.04
C PRO A 90 -17.57 -1.24 11.66
N LYS A 91 -18.05 -2.20 10.85
CA LYS A 91 -18.93 -3.29 11.30
C LYS A 91 -18.16 -4.60 11.53
N GLY A 92 -16.85 -4.62 11.28
CA GLY A 92 -16.00 -5.81 11.39
C GLY A 92 -16.46 -6.95 10.48
N LEU A 93 -17.00 -6.66 9.30
CA LEU A 93 -17.50 -7.66 8.35
C LEU A 93 -16.37 -8.57 7.86
N GLY A 94 -15.18 -8.03 7.61
CA GLY A 94 -14.03 -8.80 7.15
C GLY A 94 -13.62 -9.86 8.18
N ALA A 95 -13.45 -9.45 9.44
CA ALA A 95 -13.12 -10.36 10.54
C ALA A 95 -14.20 -11.43 10.76
N LYS A 96 -15.49 -11.05 10.68
CA LYS A 96 -16.62 -11.99 10.79
C LYS A 96 -16.61 -13.03 9.67
N ALA A 97 -16.41 -12.60 8.43
CA ALA A 97 -16.36 -13.49 7.27
C ALA A 97 -15.15 -14.45 7.36
N GLN A 98 -13.95 -13.95 7.70
CA GLN A 98 -12.76 -14.77 7.88
C GLN A 98 -12.95 -15.83 8.99
N ALA A 99 -13.49 -15.43 10.14
CA ALA A 99 -13.78 -16.36 11.24
C ALA A 99 -14.80 -17.44 10.82
N ALA A 100 -15.79 -17.10 9.99
CA ALA A 100 -16.75 -18.08 9.46
C ALA A 100 -16.08 -19.06 8.50
N LEU A 101 -15.22 -18.58 7.60
CA LEU A 101 -14.46 -19.43 6.66
C LEU A 101 -13.53 -20.41 7.39
N LEU A 102 -12.81 -19.94 8.42
CA LEU A 102 -11.94 -20.80 9.24
C LEU A 102 -12.73 -21.90 9.93
N LYS A 103 -13.88 -21.56 10.54
CA LYS A 103 -14.77 -22.54 11.17
C LYS A 103 -15.37 -23.56 10.19
N ALA A 104 -15.66 -23.14 8.95
CA ALA A 104 -16.20 -24.03 7.94
C ALA A 104 -15.14 -24.98 7.36
N ALA A 105 -13.87 -24.56 7.33
CA ALA A 105 -12.74 -25.38 6.89
C ALA A 105 -12.23 -26.35 7.96
N ASP A 106 -12.65 -26.19 9.22
CA ASP A 106 -12.38 -27.07 10.34
C ASP A 106 -13.61 -27.96 10.59
N PRO A 107 -13.78 -29.09 9.87
CA PRO A 107 -14.82 -30.05 10.22
C PRO A 107 -14.42 -30.63 11.57
N ALA A 108 -15.22 -30.36 12.60
CA ALA A 108 -15.06 -30.96 13.93
C ALA A 108 -14.84 -32.48 13.87
#